data_AF-A0A6V8E6U1-F1
#
_entry.id   AF-A0A6V8E6U1-F1
#
_cell.length_a   1.000
_cell.length_b   1.000
_cell.length_c   1.000
_cell.angle_alpha   90.00
_cell.angle_beta   90.00
_cell.angle_gamma   90.00
#
_symmetry.space_group_name_H-M   'P 1'
#
loop_
_entity.id
_entity.type
_entity.pdbx_description
1 polymer ?
#
loop_
_entity_poly.entity_id
_entity_poly.type
_entity_poly.pdbx_seq_one_letter_code
_entity_poly.pdbx_strand_id
1 'polypeptide(L)'
;MDGRSEGPMKAYRISGTAPFGSQRQPFSYDVAANDVDAAMEKVHSILGSRHRISRRKITIESSGEIDPRTSNEPAVLHEFREEIAAQGGRISAHSEEE
;
A
#
# COMPACT_ATOMS: atom_id res chain seq x y z
N MET A 1 -6.06 -18.64 -20.72
CA MET A 1 -6.95 -18.38 -19.57
C MET A 1 -6.05 -18.57 -18.36
N ASP A 2 -5.47 -17.56 -17.72
CA ASP A 2 -5.98 -16.21 -17.41
C ASP A 2 -5.05 -15.09 -17.88
N GLY A 3 -5.66 -13.95 -18.25
CA GLY A 3 -4.96 -12.75 -18.63
C GLY A 3 -4.23 -12.17 -17.44
N ARG A 4 -2.90 -12.10 -17.50
CA ARG A 4 -2.17 -11.12 -16.70
C ARG A 4 -2.59 -9.76 -17.23
N SER A 5 -3.48 -9.09 -16.52
CA SER A 5 -3.70 -7.68 -16.63
C SER A 5 -2.37 -6.99 -16.26
N GLU A 6 -1.51 -6.77 -17.24
CA GLU A 6 -0.58 -5.63 -17.26
C GLU A 6 -1.43 -4.37 -17.40
N GLY A 7 -2.21 -4.07 -16.35
CA GLY A 7 -2.78 -2.75 -16.14
C GLY A 7 -1.66 -1.79 -15.71
N PRO A 8 -1.81 -0.47 -15.92
CA PRO A 8 -0.87 0.50 -15.38
C PRO A 8 -0.75 0.27 -13.86
N MET A 9 0.49 0.26 -13.38
CA MET A 9 0.78 0.10 -11.96
C MET A 9 0.02 1.19 -11.19
N LYS A 10 -0.71 0.80 -10.14
CA LYS A 10 -1.53 1.68 -9.31
C LYS A 10 -1.03 1.63 -7.87
N ALA A 11 -1.29 2.69 -7.11
CA ALA A 11 -1.04 2.68 -5.68
C ALA A 11 -2.29 2.20 -4.94
N TYR A 12 -2.10 1.29 -4.00
CA TYR A 12 -3.17 0.74 -3.16
C TYR A 12 -2.82 0.96 -1.70
N ARG A 13 -3.77 1.45 -0.93
CA ARG A 13 -3.71 1.50 0.53
C ARG A 13 -4.50 0.34 1.08
N ILE A 14 -3.80 -0.50 1.83
CA ILE A 14 -4.41 -1.64 2.53
C ILE A 14 -4.33 -1.34 4.01
N SER A 15 -5.49 -1.25 4.64
CA SER A 15 -5.62 -1.11 6.08
C SER A 15 -6.27 -2.33 6.69
N GLY A 16 -5.87 -2.62 7.93
CA GLY A 16 -6.43 -3.73 8.66
C GLY A 16 -5.80 -3.86 10.02
N THR A 17 -6.07 -4.97 10.69
CA THR A 17 -5.53 -5.28 12.00
C THR A 17 -4.64 -6.51 11.94
N ALA A 18 -3.45 -6.43 12.54
CA ALA A 18 -2.53 -7.56 12.65
C ALA A 18 -1.98 -7.67 14.08
N PRO A 19 -1.62 -8.88 14.55
CA PRO A 19 -1.01 -9.06 15.85
C PRO A 19 0.46 -8.65 15.81
N PHE A 20 0.77 -7.47 16.33
CA PHE A 20 2.13 -7.03 16.55
C PHE A 20 2.53 -7.37 17.98
N GLY A 21 3.17 -8.53 18.14
CA GLY A 21 3.49 -9.07 19.46
C GLY A 21 2.25 -9.58 20.18
N SER A 22 1.94 -9.00 21.34
CA SER A 22 0.86 -9.47 22.22
C SER A 22 -0.51 -8.88 21.89
N GLN A 23 -0.56 -7.71 21.22
CA GLN A 23 -1.80 -7.00 20.92
C GLN A 23 -2.07 -6.94 19.41
N ARG A 24 -3.37 -6.87 19.05
CA ARG A 24 -3.80 -6.59 17.68
C ARG A 24 -3.79 -5.08 17.49
N GLN A 25 -2.98 -4.60 16.56
CA GLN A 25 -2.89 -3.17 16.24
C GLN A 25 -3.33 -2.93 14.80
N PRO A 26 -3.96 -1.78 14.52
CA PRO A 26 -4.25 -1.38 13.16
C PRO A 26 -2.95 -1.07 12.41
N PHE A 27 -2.91 -1.41 11.14
CA PHE A 27 -1.83 -1.08 10.22
C PHE A 27 -2.43 -0.46 8.95
N SER A 28 -1.63 0.39 8.30
CA SER A 28 -1.91 0.93 6.98
C SER A 28 -0.62 0.81 6.17
N TYR A 29 -0.66 0.06 5.07
CA TYR A 29 0.46 -0.06 4.14
C TYR A 29 0.04 0.43 2.77
N ASP A 30 0.87 1.29 2.19
CA ASP A 30 0.71 1.76 0.82
C ASP A 30 1.65 0.94 -0.07
N VAL A 31 1.10 0.27 -1.09
CA VAL A 31 1.86 -0.58 -2.00
C VAL A 31 1.53 -0.26 -3.45
N ALA A 32 2.55 -0.25 -4.30
CA ALA A 32 2.40 -0.15 -5.75
C ALA A 32 2.16 -1.55 -6.32
N ALA A 33 1.05 -1.76 -7.02
CA ALA A 33 0.72 -3.04 -7.64
C ALA A 33 -0.14 -2.83 -8.89
N ASN A 34 -0.24 -3.86 -9.73
CA ASN A 34 -1.09 -3.78 -10.91
C ASN A 34 -2.58 -4.00 -10.55
N ASP A 35 -2.84 -4.79 -9.50
CA ASP A 35 -4.17 -5.21 -9.07
C ASP A 35 -4.25 -5.29 -7.54
N VAL A 36 -5.46 -5.36 -7.00
CA VAL A 36 -5.74 -5.50 -5.57
C VAL A 36 -5.18 -6.81 -5.02
N ASP A 37 -5.29 -7.92 -5.77
CA ASP A 37 -4.75 -9.21 -5.34
C ASP A 37 -3.22 -9.16 -5.19
N ALA A 38 -2.54 -8.56 -6.16
CA ALA A 38 -1.08 -8.37 -6.11
C ALA A 38 -0.66 -7.42 -4.97
N ALA A 39 -1.47 -6.40 -4.66
CA ALA A 39 -1.26 -5.53 -3.51
C ALA A 39 -1.38 -6.31 -2.18
N MET A 40 -2.40 -7.15 -2.05
CA MET A 40 -2.60 -7.99 -0.86
C MET A 40 -1.46 -8.98 -0.67
N GLU A 41 -1.00 -9.64 -1.73
CA GLU A 41 0.16 -10.54 -1.66
C GLU A 41 1.43 -9.83 -1.20
N LYS A 42 1.68 -8.60 -1.70
CA LYS A 42 2.81 -7.78 -1.22
C LYS A 42 2.70 -7.47 0.27
N VAL A 43 1.54 -7.03 0.74
CA VAL A 43 1.32 -6.73 2.16
C VAL A 43 1.51 -7.98 3.03
N HIS A 44 0.97 -9.12 2.62
CA HIS A 44 1.20 -10.38 3.31
C HIS A 44 2.68 -10.78 3.34
N SER A 45 3.41 -10.55 2.25
CA SER A 45 4.85 -10.82 2.18
C SER A 45 5.66 -9.92 3.11
N ILE A 46 5.34 -8.63 3.18
CA ILE A 46 5.96 -7.65 4.10
C ILE A 46 5.69 -8.04 5.55
N LEU A 47 4.42 -8.31 5.90
CA LEU A 47 4.02 -8.71 7.25
C LEU A 47 4.64 -10.06 7.67
N GLY A 48 4.78 -11.00 6.74
CA GLY A 48 5.40 -12.30 6.99
C GLY A 48 6.93 -12.22 7.16
N SER A 49 7.61 -11.44 6.32
CA SER A 49 9.09 -11.33 6.33
C SER A 49 9.60 -10.44 7.45
N ARG A 50 9.03 -9.23 7.58
CA ARG A 50 9.51 -8.20 8.53
C ARG A 50 8.96 -8.41 9.94
N HIS A 51 7.71 -8.86 10.06
CA HIS A 51 7.01 -8.95 11.36
C HIS A 51 6.69 -10.39 11.78
N ARG A 52 7.04 -11.40 10.97
CA ARG A 52 6.80 -12.84 11.24
C ARG A 52 5.33 -13.15 11.53
N ILE A 53 4.42 -12.40 10.92
CA ILE A 53 2.98 -12.56 11.09
C ILE A 53 2.44 -13.57 10.06
N SER A 54 1.70 -14.57 10.53
CA SER A 54 1.04 -15.54 9.64
C SER A 54 -0.16 -14.90 8.94
N ARG A 55 -0.33 -15.23 7.64
CA ARG A 55 -1.46 -14.76 6.80
C ARG A 55 -2.82 -14.92 7.47
N ARG A 56 -3.02 -16.03 8.20
CA ARG A 56 -4.27 -16.35 8.90
C ARG A 56 -4.62 -15.43 10.06
N LYS A 57 -3.65 -14.68 10.59
CA LYS A 57 -3.85 -13.77 11.73
C LYS A 57 -4.07 -12.32 11.30
N ILE A 58 -3.93 -12.03 10.01
CA ILE A 58 -4.10 -10.69 9.46
C ILE A 58 -5.58 -10.54 9.10
N THR A 59 -6.20 -9.46 9.57
CA THR A 59 -7.56 -9.08 9.18
C THR A 59 -7.45 -7.83 8.34
N ILE A 60 -7.74 -7.92 7.05
CA ILE A 60 -7.83 -6.75 6.18
C ILE A 60 -9.21 -6.15 6.35
N GLU A 61 -9.28 -4.87 6.69
CA GLU A 61 -10.54 -4.15 6.90
C GLU A 61 -10.92 -3.36 5.65
N SER A 62 -9.94 -2.79 4.95
CA SER A 62 -10.17 -2.04 3.72
C SER A 62 -8.97 -2.14 2.77
N SER A 63 -9.27 -2.18 1.48
CA SER A 63 -8.29 -2.08 0.40
C SER A 63 -8.83 -1.08 -0.62
N GLY A 64 -8.18 0.07 -0.73
CA GLY A 64 -8.58 1.15 -1.64
C GLY A 64 -7.46 1.51 -2.61
N GLU A 65 -7.81 1.75 -3.86
CA GLU A 65 -6.91 2.43 -4.80
C GLU A 65 -6.72 3.87 -4.34
N ILE A 66 -5.47 4.31 -4.25
CA ILE A 66 -5.11 5.68 -3.88
C ILE A 66 -4.23 6.29 -4.95
N ASP A 67 -4.21 7.62 -4.98
CA ASP A 67 -3.33 8.36 -5.86
C ASP A 67 -1.88 8.26 -5.34
N PRO A 68 -0.89 7.87 -6.16
CA PRO A 68 0.50 7.71 -5.71
C PRO A 68 1.10 8.99 -5.10
N ARG A 69 0.54 10.16 -5.44
CA ARG A 69 0.92 11.47 -4.89
C ARG A 69 0.57 11.67 -3.42
N THR A 70 -0.43 10.92 -2.91
CA THR A 70 -0.94 11.00 -1.53
C THR A 70 -0.40 9.91 -0.62
N SER A 71 0.42 9.01 -1.16
CA SER A 71 1.03 7.91 -0.42
C SER A 71 2.16 8.41 0.48
N ASN A 72 2.30 7.82 1.67
CA ASN A 72 3.41 8.16 2.57
C ASN A 72 4.62 7.20 2.41
N GLU A 73 4.41 6.03 1.81
CA GLU A 73 5.43 5.00 1.72
C GLU A 73 6.51 5.35 0.66
N PRO A 74 7.81 5.36 1.03
CA PRO A 74 8.91 5.70 0.11
C PRO A 74 9.00 4.76 -1.10
N ALA A 75 8.61 3.48 -0.95
CA ALA A 75 8.61 2.53 -2.05
C ALA A 75 7.62 2.94 -3.16
N VAL A 76 6.42 3.39 -2.78
CA VAL A 76 5.40 3.88 -3.72
C VAL A 76 5.86 5.18 -4.37
N LEU A 77 6.36 6.12 -3.56
CA LEU A 77 6.86 7.40 -4.07
C LEU A 77 8.04 7.26 -5.04
N HIS A 78 8.88 6.22 -4.85
CA HIS A 78 9.98 5.92 -5.75
C HIS A 78 9.49 5.33 -7.08
N GLU A 79 8.58 4.35 -7.03
CA GLU A 79 8.00 3.70 -8.21
C GLU A 79 7.31 4.73 -9.11
N PHE A 80 6.53 5.64 -8.51
CA PHE A 80 5.76 6.65 -9.24
C PHE A 80 6.49 7.97 -9.43
N ARG A 81 7.81 8.02 -9.22
CA ARG A 81 8.58 9.28 -9.27
C ARG A 81 8.38 10.03 -10.59
N GLU A 82 8.42 9.32 -11.71
CA GLU A 82 8.27 9.91 -13.05
C GLU A 82 6.83 10.36 -13.30
N GLU A 83 5.84 9.59 -12.85
CA GLU A 83 4.42 9.95 -12.96
C GLU A 83 4.07 11.17 -12.10
N ILE A 84 4.58 11.22 -10.87
CA ILE A 84 4.43 12.38 -9.98
C ILE A 84 5.08 13.62 -10.61
N ALA A 85 6.25 13.46 -11.23
CA ALA A 85 6.92 14.56 -11.93
C ALA A 85 6.13 15.02 -13.17
N ALA A 86 5.60 14.08 -13.95
CA ALA A 86 4.82 14.37 -15.16
C ALA A 86 3.46 15.02 -14.86
N GLN A 87 2.82 14.65 -13.75
CA GLN A 87 1.52 15.20 -13.35
C GLN A 87 1.64 16.47 -12.48
N GLY A 88 2.85 16.98 -12.21
CA GLY A 88 3.05 18.31 -11.60
C GLY A 88 3.35 18.35 -10.09
N GLY A 89 3.99 17.33 -9.51
CA GLY A 89 4.57 17.36 -8.15
C GLY A 89 3.77 16.65 -7.04
N ARG A 90 4.30 16.51 -5.82
CA ARG A 90 3.55 15.87 -4.72
C ARG A 90 2.38 16.76 -4.29
N ILE A 91 1.20 16.18 -4.17
CA ILE A 91 0.11 16.77 -3.40
C ILE A 91 0.41 16.43 -1.95
N SER A 92 1.37 17.12 -1.35
CA SER A 92 1.47 17.14 0.09
C SER A 92 0.20 17.84 0.58
N ALA A 93 -0.73 17.10 1.18
CA ALA A 93 -1.68 17.70 2.10
C ALA A 93 -0.89 18.17 3.33
N HIS A 94 -0.08 19.22 3.17
CA HIS A 94 0.17 20.15 4.26
C HIS A 94 -1.12 20.94 4.40
N SER A 95 -2.09 20.37 5.13
CA SER A 95 -2.98 21.22 5.88
C SER A 95 -2.11 22.04 6.83
N GLU A 96 -2.16 23.35 6.65
CA GLU A 96 -1.86 24.34 7.67
C GLU A 96 -2.40 23.89 9.04
N GLU A 97 -1.58 24.01 10.09
CA GLU A 97 -2.06 24.40 11.41
C GLU A 97 -0.93 25.20 12.10
N GLU A 98 -1.17 26.52 12.14
CA GLU A 98 -0.60 27.67 12.89
C GLU A 98 0.93 27.82 13.13
#